data_AF-A0A2C9KNL6-F1
#
_entry.id   AF-A0A2C9KNL6-F1
#
_cell.length_a   1.000
_cell.length_b   1.000
_cell.length_c   1.000
_cell.angle_alpha   90.00
_cell.angle_beta   90.00
_cell.angle_gamma   90.00
#
_symmetry.space_group_name_H-M   'P 1'
#
loop_
_entity.id
_entity.type
_entity.pdbx_description
1 polymer ?
#
loop_
_entity_poly.entity_id
_entity_poly.type
_entity_poly.pdbx_seq_one_letter_code
_entity_poly.pdbx_strand_id
1 'polypeptide(L)'
;MCLYRNITDLATVISNISRGAVCPMSPSYLSTAVLTSDQDLYSATFTDKIGLNPMITRISADPDVKLLLGKARDSYWFNEPSFIASFELEDYVYFFLQETSVECSNCGEVITVPCCW
;
A
#
# COMPACT_ATOMS: atom_id res chain seq x y z
N MET A 1 -9.17 -9.60 3.34
CA MET A 1 -9.41 -10.72 2.40
C MET A 1 -9.72 -10.10 1.05
N CYS A 2 -9.11 -10.58 -0.02
CA CYS A 2 -9.32 -10.10 -1.38
C CYS A 2 -9.98 -11.20 -2.22
N LEU A 3 -10.81 -10.82 -3.19
CA LEU A 3 -11.58 -11.72 -4.04
C LEU A 3 -11.43 -11.32 -5.50
N TYR A 4 -11.16 -12.28 -6.38
CA TYR A 4 -11.36 -12.12 -7.82
C TYR A 4 -12.79 -12.55 -8.14
N ARG A 5 -13.51 -11.69 -8.86
CA ARG A 5 -14.92 -11.89 -9.22
C ARG A 5 -15.10 -11.76 -10.71
N ASN A 6 -16.13 -12.44 -11.22
CA ASN A 6 -16.52 -12.27 -12.61
C ASN A 6 -17.13 -10.88 -12.81
N ILE A 7 -16.77 -10.20 -13.90
CA ILE A 7 -17.27 -8.86 -14.21
C ILE A 7 -18.74 -8.85 -14.64
N THR A 8 -19.22 -9.93 -15.28
CA THR A 8 -20.62 -10.05 -15.72
C THR A 8 -21.52 -10.55 -14.60
N ASP A 9 -20.98 -11.27 -13.62
CA ASP A 9 -21.70 -11.73 -12.43
C ASP A 9 -20.85 -11.58 -11.16
N LEU A 10 -21.14 -10.51 -10.41
CA LEU A 10 -20.42 -10.15 -9.18
C LEU A 10 -20.67 -11.12 -8.01
N ALA A 11 -21.67 -12.01 -8.10
CA ALA A 11 -21.89 -13.05 -7.10
C ALA A 11 -20.90 -14.21 -7.25
N THR A 12 -20.40 -14.44 -8.47
CA THR A 12 -19.46 -15.50 -8.77
C THR A 12 -18.04 -15.12 -8.35
N VAL A 13 -17.50 -15.84 -7.37
CA VAL A 13 -16.11 -15.73 -6.90
C VAL A 13 -15.25 -16.71 -7.69
N ILE A 14 -14.24 -16.20 -8.39
CA ILE A 14 -13.29 -17.00 -9.18
C ILE A 14 -12.21 -17.57 -8.27
N SER A 15 -11.65 -16.73 -7.40
CA SER A 15 -10.62 -17.12 -6.44
C SER A 15 -10.52 -16.10 -5.30
N ASN A 16 -9.81 -16.47 -4.24
CA ASN A 16 -9.58 -15.62 -3.08
C ASN A 16 -8.08 -15.52 -2.73
N ILE A 17 -7.70 -14.38 -2.18
CA ILE A 17 -6.38 -14.15 -1.60
C ILE A 17 -6.57 -13.78 -0.13
N SER A 18 -6.03 -14.62 0.77
CA SER A 18 -5.98 -14.36 2.21
C SER A 18 -4.58 -13.94 2.64
N ARG A 19 -4.12 -12.80 2.12
CA ARG A 19 -2.84 -12.20 2.53
C ARG A 19 -3.09 -10.96 3.37
N GLY A 20 -2.32 -10.82 4.46
CA GLY A 20 -2.24 -9.56 5.19
C GLY A 20 -1.61 -8.49 4.30
N ALA A 21 -1.85 -7.21 4.63
CA ALA A 21 -1.24 -6.05 3.97
C ALA A 21 -1.67 -5.73 2.53
N VAL A 22 -2.68 -6.42 2.02
CA VAL A 22 -3.35 -6.04 0.75
C VAL A 22 -4.58 -5.16 1.01
N CYS A 23 -5.17 -5.32 2.19
CA CYS A 23 -6.31 -4.53 2.64
C CYS A 23 -6.08 -4.09 4.09
N PRO A 24 -6.56 -2.90 4.48
CA PRO A 24 -6.42 -2.41 5.85
C PRO A 24 -7.14 -3.32 6.84
N MET A 25 -6.53 -3.53 8.01
CA MET A 25 -7.17 -4.24 9.12
C MET A 25 -8.22 -3.41 9.85
N SER A 26 -8.19 -2.08 9.69
CA SER A 26 -9.14 -1.14 10.28
C SER A 26 -9.60 -0.13 9.23
N PRO A 27 -10.91 0.17 9.13
CA PRO A 27 -11.44 1.14 8.18
C PRO A 27 -11.05 2.59 8.51
N SER A 28 -10.47 2.84 9.69
CA SER A 28 -10.07 4.18 10.13
C SER A 28 -8.80 4.70 9.46
N TYR A 29 -8.01 3.83 8.83
CA TYR A 29 -6.76 4.21 8.18
C TYR A 29 -6.91 4.26 6.66
N LEU A 30 -6.34 5.29 6.05
CA LEU A 30 -6.28 5.39 4.60
C LEU A 30 -5.33 4.34 4.03
N SER A 31 -5.71 3.81 2.88
CA SER A 31 -4.98 2.81 2.13
C SER A 31 -5.18 3.06 0.64
N THR A 32 -4.21 2.68 -0.17
CA THR A 32 -4.32 2.79 -1.62
C THR A 32 -3.78 1.53 -2.30
N ALA A 33 -4.26 1.25 -3.51
CA ALA A 33 -3.84 0.11 -4.29
C ALA A 33 -3.99 0.39 -5.79
N VAL A 34 -3.11 -0.22 -6.58
CA VAL A 34 -3.13 -0.17 -8.05
C VAL A 34 -2.85 -1.54 -8.62
N LEU A 35 -3.63 -1.94 -9.62
CA LEU A 35 -3.38 -3.11 -10.45
C LEU A 35 -2.67 -2.62 -11.71
N THR A 36 -1.46 -3.11 -11.94
CA THR A 36 -0.62 -2.72 -13.08
C THR A 36 -1.05 -3.42 -14.37
N SER A 37 -0.55 -2.92 -15.50
CA SER A 37 -0.69 -3.52 -16.81
C SER A 37 -0.13 -4.95 -16.89
N ASP A 38 0.93 -5.23 -16.11
CA ASP A 38 1.53 -6.57 -15.93
C ASP A 38 0.74 -7.50 -15.00
N GLN A 39 -0.45 -7.07 -14.55
CA GLN A 39 -1.34 -7.79 -13.63
C GLN A 39 -0.82 -7.93 -12.20
N ASP A 40 0.18 -7.14 -11.82
CA ASP A 40 0.68 -7.09 -10.47
C ASP A 40 -0.12 -6.10 -9.62
N LEU A 41 -0.52 -6.54 -8.43
CA LEU A 41 -1.26 -5.74 -7.48
C LEU A 41 -0.30 -5.12 -6.47
N TYR A 42 -0.21 -3.80 -6.50
CA TYR A 42 0.50 -2.98 -5.53
C TYR A 42 -0.48 -2.42 -4.49
N SER A 43 -0.12 -2.45 -3.21
CA SER A 43 -0.98 -1.98 -2.11
C SER A 43 -0.14 -1.33 -1.01
N ALA A 44 -0.60 -0.19 -0.51
CA ALA A 44 -0.05 0.50 0.65
C ALA A 44 -1.11 0.61 1.75
N THR A 45 -0.84 -0.01 2.90
CA THR A 45 -1.80 -0.10 4.01
C THR A 45 -1.11 -0.46 5.32
N PHE A 46 -1.86 -0.43 6.42
CA PHE A 46 -1.46 -0.96 7.72
C PHE A 46 -1.79 -2.45 7.86
N THR A 47 -0.86 -3.20 8.44
CA THR A 47 -1.01 -4.65 8.69
C THR A 47 -1.69 -4.96 10.02
N ASP A 48 -1.88 -3.95 10.86
CA ASP A 48 -2.43 -4.03 12.19
C ASP A 48 -3.60 -3.05 12.38
N LYS A 49 -4.41 -3.30 13.41
CA LYS A 49 -5.62 -2.49 13.68
C LYS A 49 -5.34 -1.11 14.28
N ILE A 50 -4.12 -0.91 14.77
CA ILE A 50 -3.72 0.27 15.54
C ILE A 50 -2.80 1.22 14.77
N GLY A 51 -2.50 0.93 13.49
CA GLY A 51 -1.77 1.85 12.63
C GLY A 51 -0.27 1.95 12.88
N LEU A 52 0.37 0.95 13.51
CA LEU A 52 1.80 0.99 13.81
C LEU A 52 2.67 0.27 12.78
N ASN A 53 2.07 -0.53 11.90
CA ASN A 53 2.82 -1.33 10.94
C ASN A 53 2.38 -0.97 9.50
N PRO A 54 2.78 0.23 9.00
CA PRO A 54 2.60 0.60 7.60
C PRO A 54 3.44 -0.30 6.70
N MET A 55 2.90 -0.68 5.54
CA MET A 55 3.59 -1.53 4.59
C MET A 55 3.13 -1.27 3.16
N ILE A 56 4.09 -1.24 2.24
CA ILE A 56 3.85 -1.33 0.80
C ILE A 56 4.14 -2.76 0.35
N THR A 57 3.24 -3.34 -0.43
CA THR A 57 3.31 -4.72 -0.92
C THR A 57 3.06 -4.81 -2.41
N ARG A 58 3.72 -5.77 -3.07
CA ARG A 58 3.46 -6.19 -4.47
C ARG A 58 3.11 -7.67 -4.50
N ILE A 59 1.91 -8.00 -4.96
CA ILE A 59 1.51 -9.36 -5.33
C ILE A 59 1.65 -9.49 -6.83
N SER A 60 2.60 -10.31 -7.25
CA SER A 60 2.80 -10.59 -8.66
C SER A 60 1.81 -11.62 -9.19
N ALA A 61 1.36 -11.45 -10.44
CA ALA A 61 0.66 -12.51 -11.16
C ALA A 61 1.61 -13.64 -11.56
N ASP A 62 2.89 -13.33 -11.78
CA ASP A 62 3.95 -14.32 -11.99
C ASP A 62 4.25 -15.05 -10.67
N PRO A 63 4.02 -16.38 -10.59
CA PRO A 63 4.27 -17.17 -9.39
C PRO A 63 5.76 -17.27 -9.00
N ASP A 64 6.68 -17.02 -9.93
CA ASP A 64 8.13 -17.06 -9.68
C ASP A 64 8.66 -15.74 -9.09
N VAL A 65 7.88 -14.66 -9.19
CA VAL A 65 8.24 -13.35 -8.63
C VAL A 65 7.91 -13.32 -7.13
N LYS A 66 8.95 -13.20 -6.32
CA LYS A 66 8.84 -13.11 -4.86
C LYS A 66 8.08 -11.84 -4.44
N LEU A 67 7.12 -12.01 -3.54
CA LEU A 67 6.41 -10.93 -2.87
C LEU A 67 7.40 -9.88 -2.32
N LEU A 68 7.30 -8.64 -2.80
CA LEU A 68 8.07 -7.53 -2.27
C LEU A 68 7.28 -6.91 -1.12
N LEU A 69 7.94 -6.78 0.03
CA LEU A 69 7.39 -6.23 1.26
C LEU A 69 8.32 -5.10 1.72
N GLY A 70 7.91 -3.85 1.53
CA GLY A 70 8.56 -2.69 2.14
C GLY A 70 8.07 -2.52 3.57
N LYS A 71 8.70 -3.21 4.53
CA LYS A 71 8.41 -3.00 5.95
C LYS A 71 9.29 -1.88 6.48
N ALA A 72 8.71 -0.70 6.68
CA ALA A 72 9.35 0.31 7.53
C ALA A 72 9.19 -0.14 8.98
N ARG A 73 10.30 -0.46 9.66
CA ARG A 73 10.33 -0.50 11.13
C ARG A 73 10.92 0.78 11.71
N ASP A 74 11.31 1.71 10.85
CA ASP A 74 12.22 2.80 11.15
C ASP A 74 11.64 4.05 10.47
N SER A 75 11.70 5.21 11.16
CA SER A 75 11.19 6.49 10.66
C SER A 75 11.89 7.00 9.40
N TYR A 76 12.97 6.33 8.96
CA TYR A 76 13.63 6.60 7.67
C TYR A 76 12.76 6.27 6.46
N TRP A 77 11.79 5.37 6.60
CA TRP A 77 10.95 4.92 5.50
C TRP A 77 9.51 5.44 5.61
N PHE A 78 8.94 5.41 6.81
CA PHE A 78 7.59 5.93 7.08
C PHE A 78 7.56 6.55 8.49
N ASN A 79 7.01 7.76 8.62
CA ASN A 79 6.77 8.42 9.90
C ASN A 79 5.31 8.82 10.07
N GLU A 80 4.49 7.91 10.63
CA GLU A 80 3.03 8.08 10.76
C GLU A 80 2.35 8.37 9.40
N PRO A 81 2.52 7.49 8.40
CA PRO A 81 2.09 7.79 7.05
C PRO A 81 0.57 7.69 6.88
N SER A 82 0.03 8.48 5.98
CA SER A 82 -1.34 8.42 5.50
C SER A 82 -1.30 8.19 3.98
N PHE A 83 -1.68 7.00 3.53
CA PHE A 83 -1.58 6.60 2.12
C PHE A 83 -2.77 7.15 1.31
N ILE A 84 -2.49 8.07 0.39
CA ILE A 84 -3.51 8.84 -0.33
C ILE A 84 -3.84 8.18 -1.67
N ALA A 85 -2.83 7.91 -2.49
CA ALA A 85 -3.03 7.44 -3.86
C ALA A 85 -1.84 6.62 -4.36
N SER A 86 -2.09 5.75 -5.33
CA SER A 86 -1.04 5.05 -6.08
C SER A 86 -1.41 4.96 -7.56
N PHE A 87 -0.41 5.04 -8.44
CA PHE A 87 -0.60 4.87 -9.87
C PHE A 87 0.63 4.22 -10.53
N GLU A 88 0.36 3.52 -11.63
CA GLU A 88 1.38 3.02 -12.55
C GLU A 88 1.71 4.12 -13.56
N LEU A 89 3.00 4.36 -13.79
CA LEU A 89 3.49 5.24 -14.84
C LEU A 89 4.80 4.68 -15.37
N GLU A 90 4.79 4.30 -16.65
CA GLU A 90 5.91 3.65 -17.32
C GLU A 90 6.39 2.42 -16.53
N ASP A 91 7.68 2.36 -16.18
CA ASP A 91 8.28 1.21 -15.49
C ASP A 91 8.13 1.27 -13.95
N TYR A 92 7.37 2.25 -13.42
CA TYR A 92 7.32 2.55 -12.00
C TYR A 92 5.90 2.60 -11.45
N VAL A 93 5.78 2.30 -10.15
CA VAL A 93 4.56 2.49 -9.36
C VAL A 93 4.83 3.55 -8.32
N TYR A 94 4.10 4.67 -8.42
CA TYR A 94 4.22 5.79 -7.50
C TYR A 94 3.21 5.68 -6.37
N PHE A 95 3.64 6.04 -5.16
CA PHE A 95 2.78 6.15 -3.99
C PHE A 95 2.83 7.58 -3.45
N PHE A 96 1.65 8.12 -3.19
CA PHE A 96 1.44 9.44 -2.59
C PHE A 96 0.98 9.22 -1.17
N LEU A 97 1.74 9.77 -0.24
CA LEU A 97 1.43 9.69 1.18
C LEU A 97 1.69 11.04 1.85
N GLN A 98 1.03 11.25 2.97
CA GLN A 98 1.37 12.30 3.93
C GLN A 98 2.09 11.66 5.11
N GLU A 99 3.15 12.28 5.60
CA GLU A 99 3.82 11.81 6.82
C GLU A 99 4.38 12.97 7.62
N THR A 100 4.69 12.72 8.89
CA THR A 100 5.36 13.69 9.75
C THR A 100 6.81 13.84 9.29
N SER A 101 7.18 15.03 8.83
CA SER A 101 8.53 15.29 8.31
C SER A 101 9.58 15.21 9.43
N VAL A 102 10.67 14.49 9.15
CA VAL A 102 11.85 14.44 10.02
C VAL A 102 12.88 15.53 9.70
N GLU A 103 12.78 16.18 8.52
CA GLU A 103 13.80 17.11 8.00
C GLU A 103 13.71 18.52 8.64
N CYS A 104 12.56 18.84 9.25
CA CYS A 104 12.28 20.13 9.90
C CYS A 104 12.07 19.94 11.41
N SER A 105 13.00 19.25 12.09
CA SER A 105 12.84 18.87 13.50
C SER A 105 12.66 20.06 14.47
N ASN A 106 13.07 21.27 14.06
CA ASN A 106 12.93 22.50 14.83
C ASN A 106 11.68 23.34 14.46
N CYS A 107 10.84 22.86 13.54
CA CYS A 107 9.72 23.61 12.97
C CYS A 107 8.37 23.28 13.64
N GLY A 108 8.37 22.37 14.61
CA GLY A 108 7.15 21.72 15.10
C GLY A 108 6.75 20.55 14.19
N GLU A 109 5.59 19.96 14.43
CA GLU A 109 5.04 18.89 13.60
C GLU A 109 4.65 19.45 12.22
N VAL A 110 5.35 19.02 11.17
CA VAL A 110 5.10 19.44 9.79
C VAL A 110 4.69 18.22 8.98
N ILE A 111 3.45 18.23 8.47
CA ILE A 111 2.96 17.20 7.55
C ILE A 111 3.52 17.49 6.16
N THR A 112 4.32 16.59 5.61
CA THR A 112 4.84 16.67 4.24
C THR A 112 4.12 15.68 3.33
N VAL A 113 4.07 16.02 2.03
CA VAL A 113 3.65 15.09 0.97
C VAL A 113 4.91 14.68 0.20
N PRO A 114 5.72 13.74 0.73
CA PRO A 114 6.83 13.20 -0.04
C PRO A 114 6.27 12.36 -1.20
N CYS A 115 6.79 12.57 -2.40
CA CYS A 115 6.76 11.53 -3.42
C CYS A 115 7.83 10.50 -3.04
N CYS A 116 7.42 9.29 -2.65
CA CYS A 116 8.35 8.17 -2.63
C CYS A 116 8.74 7.84 -4.08
N TRP A 117 10.05 7.79 -4.34
CA TRP A 117 10.65 7.40 -5.62
C TRP A 117 10.37 5.94 -5.95
#